data_AF-A0A962DVJ3-F1
#
_entry.id   AF-A0A962DVJ3-F1
#
_cell.length_a   1.000
_cell.length_b   1.000
_cell.length_c   1.000
_cell.angle_alpha   90.00
_cell.angle_beta   90.00
_cell.angle_gamma   90.00
#
_symmetry.space_group_name_H-M   'P 1'
#
loop_
_entity.id
_entity.type
_entity.pdbx_description
1 polymer ?
#
loop_
_entity_poly.entity_id
_entity_poly.type
_entity_poly.pdbx_seq_one_letter_code
_entity_poly.pdbx_strand_id
1 'polypeptide(L)'
;MSARTGGWRRFVPGARWGLISIPYFWLLLFFAIPFLIALKISFAKAAIAMPPYTDILYWVDGFPILKLRGENYLFLAGDSIYVNAYLSSLKIAIVSTLLCLAIGYPMAYAISRMSPATRNIALLLVILP
;
A
#
# COMPACT_ATOMS: atom_id res chain seq x y z
N MET A 1 30.40 -29.77 30.21
CA MET A 1 30.07 -29.73 28.77
C MET A 1 28.68 -29.13 28.60
N SER A 2 28.58 -28.15 27.70
CA SER A 2 27.43 -27.28 27.44
C SER A 2 26.38 -27.98 26.58
N ALA A 3 25.09 -27.77 26.87
CA ALA A 3 24.02 -27.85 25.87
C ALA A 3 22.93 -26.81 26.19
N ARG A 4 23.16 -25.56 25.75
CA ARG A 4 22.13 -24.51 25.69
C ARG A 4 21.16 -24.81 24.54
N THR A 5 20.14 -25.65 24.75
CA THR A 5 19.05 -25.87 23.79
C THR A 5 17.78 -25.19 24.27
N GLY A 6 17.60 -23.89 24.00
CA GLY A 6 16.43 -23.15 24.47
C GLY A 6 16.08 -21.88 23.71
N GLY A 7 16.63 -21.67 22.50
CA GLY A 7 16.51 -20.40 21.78
C GLY A 7 15.31 -20.26 20.84
N TRP A 8 14.62 -21.35 20.46
CA TRP A 8 13.67 -21.34 19.33
C TRP A 8 12.18 -21.36 19.73
N ARG A 9 11.80 -21.78 20.95
CA ARG A 9 10.38 -21.83 21.37
C ARG A 9 9.72 -20.45 21.55
N ARG A 10 10.51 -19.38 21.59
CA ARG A 10 10.06 -17.98 21.68
C ARG A 10 9.50 -17.41 20.37
N PHE A 11 9.77 -18.07 19.23
CA PHE A 11 9.24 -17.70 17.92
C PHE A 11 8.05 -18.55 17.47
N VAL A 12 7.68 -19.58 18.24
CA VAL A 12 6.54 -20.43 17.88
C VAL A 12 5.27 -19.73 18.37
N PRO A 13 4.37 -19.31 17.46
CA PRO A 13 3.12 -18.70 17.85
C PRO A 13 2.30 -19.67 18.72
N GLY A 14 2.17 -19.38 20.02
CA GLY A 14 1.31 -20.15 20.92
C GLY A 14 -0.18 -20.04 20.54
N ALA A 15 -1.06 -20.85 21.14
CA ALA A 15 -2.49 -20.95 20.79
C ALA A 15 -3.23 -19.59 20.63
N ARG A 16 -2.81 -18.55 21.35
CA ARG A 16 -3.29 -17.15 21.22
C ARG A 16 -3.12 -16.54 19.82
N TRP A 17 -2.12 -16.96 19.06
CA TRP A 17 -1.89 -16.51 17.69
C TRP A 17 -2.90 -17.13 16.71
N GLY A 18 -3.41 -18.32 16.99
CA GLY A 18 -4.51 -18.90 16.21
C GLY A 18 -5.74 -17.97 16.24
N LEU A 19 -6.10 -17.50 17.44
CA LEU A 19 -7.22 -16.56 17.62
C LEU A 19 -6.98 -15.20 16.95
N ILE A 20 -5.76 -14.66 17.03
CA ILE A 20 -5.40 -13.39 16.39
C ILE A 20 -5.35 -13.54 14.86
N SER A 21 -4.89 -14.68 14.34
CA SER A 21 -4.73 -14.89 12.89
C SER A 21 -6.05 -14.86 12.13
N ILE A 22 -7.16 -15.25 12.76
CA ILE A 22 -8.48 -15.32 12.12
C ILE A 22 -8.95 -13.94 11.63
N PRO A 23 -9.05 -12.88 12.47
CA PRO A 23 -9.47 -11.56 12.02
C PRO A 23 -8.46 -10.91 11.06
N TYR A 24 -7.15 -11.11 11.25
CA TYR A 24 -6.15 -10.59 10.31
C TYR A 24 -6.18 -11.29 8.95
N PHE A 25 -6.46 -12.59 8.92
CA PHE A 25 -6.67 -13.32 7.68
C PHE A 25 -7.88 -12.79 6.93
N TRP A 26 -8.99 -12.54 7.65
CA TRP A 26 -10.18 -11.93 7.07
C TRP A 26 -9.88 -10.53 6.53
N LEU A 27 -9.21 -9.68 7.30
CA LEU A 27 -8.77 -8.35 6.88
C LEU A 27 -7.92 -8.44 5.60
N LEU A 28 -6.91 -9.32 5.58
CA LEU A 28 -6.01 -9.48 4.45
C LEU A 28 -6.75 -9.99 3.21
N LEU A 29 -7.66 -10.95 3.37
CA LEU A 29 -8.44 -11.51 2.27
C LEU A 29 -9.33 -10.42 1.64
N PHE A 30 -10.10 -9.70 2.45
CA PHE A 30 -10.98 -8.64 1.95
C PHE A 30 -10.23 -7.41 1.44
N PHE A 31 -9.06 -7.12 2.00
CA PHE A 31 -8.15 -6.11 1.47
C PHE A 31 -7.55 -6.56 0.14
N ALA A 32 -7.07 -7.78 0.01
CA ALA A 32 -6.33 -8.24 -1.17
C ALA A 32 -7.23 -8.52 -2.38
N ILE A 33 -8.44 -9.06 -2.19
CA ILE A 33 -9.38 -9.37 -3.27
C ILE A 33 -9.57 -8.21 -4.27
N PRO A 34 -9.96 -6.98 -3.86
CA PRO A 34 -10.15 -5.88 -4.81
C PRO A 34 -8.87 -5.50 -5.56
N PHE A 35 -7.69 -5.59 -4.91
CA PHE A 35 -6.41 -5.34 -5.58
C PHE A 35 -6.05 -6.44 -6.57
N LEU A 36 -6.34 -7.71 -6.26
CA LEU A 36 -6.15 -8.83 -7.18
C LEU A 36 -7.06 -8.72 -8.39
N ILE A 37 -8.30 -8.24 -8.21
CA ILE A 37 -9.22 -7.96 -9.32
C ILE A 37 -8.68 -6.82 -10.19
N ALA A 38 -8.23 -5.71 -9.58
CA ALA A 38 -7.63 -4.60 -10.32
C ALA A 38 -6.37 -5.04 -11.09
N LEU A 39 -5.54 -5.89 -10.49
CA LEU A 39 -4.36 -6.49 -11.13
C LEU A 39 -4.75 -7.43 -12.28
N LYS A 40 -5.81 -8.26 -12.12
CA LYS A 40 -6.34 -9.08 -13.23
C LYS A 40 -6.74 -8.18 -14.41
N ILE A 41 -7.43 -7.07 -14.14
CA ILE A 41 -7.93 -6.15 -15.15
C ILE A 41 -6.79 -5.37 -15.82
N SER A 42 -5.72 -5.01 -15.10
CA SER A 42 -4.60 -4.25 -15.68
C SER A 42 -3.89 -5.01 -16.82
N PHE A 43 -3.93 -6.34 -16.82
CA PHE A 43 -3.43 -7.20 -17.90
C PHE A 43 -4.48 -7.62 -18.94
N ALA A 44 -5.74 -7.23 -18.75
CA ALA A 44 -6.85 -7.54 -19.67
C ALA A 44 -6.99 -6.46 -20.76
N LYS A 45 -7.53 -6.85 -21.93
CA LYS A 45 -7.90 -5.89 -22.99
C LYS A 45 -9.34 -5.43 -22.80
N ALA A 46 -9.59 -4.13 -22.93
CA ALA A 46 -10.95 -3.60 -23.03
C ALA A 46 -11.66 -4.20 -24.26
N ALA A 47 -12.86 -4.71 -24.05
CA ALA A 47 -13.68 -5.32 -25.09
C ALA A 47 -15.11 -4.79 -25.01
N ILE A 48 -15.78 -4.68 -26.15
CA ILE A 48 -17.20 -4.32 -26.23
C ILE A 48 -18.01 -5.58 -25.86
N ALA A 49 -18.01 -5.92 -24.57
CA ALA A 49 -18.66 -7.08 -23.99
C ALA A 49 -19.15 -6.75 -22.57
N MET A 50 -19.98 -7.64 -22.00
CA MET A 50 -20.34 -7.61 -20.57
C MET A 50 -19.75 -8.88 -19.94
N PRO A 51 -18.74 -8.81 -19.05
CA PRO A 51 -18.02 -7.63 -18.55
C PRO A 51 -17.13 -6.92 -19.60
N PRO A 52 -16.81 -5.61 -19.42
CA PRO A 52 -16.11 -4.77 -20.42
C PRO A 52 -14.60 -5.02 -20.49
N TYR A 53 -14.16 -6.26 -20.30
CA TYR A 53 -12.76 -6.69 -20.40
C TYR A 53 -12.69 -8.16 -20.81
N THR A 54 -11.59 -8.53 -21.44
CA THR A 54 -11.32 -9.93 -21.83
C THR A 54 -10.86 -10.75 -20.63
N ASP A 55 -11.29 -12.01 -20.55
CA ASP A 55 -10.76 -12.93 -19.56
C ASP A 55 -9.30 -13.28 -19.87
N ILE A 56 -8.44 -13.16 -18.86
CA ILE A 56 -7.02 -13.52 -18.96
C ILE A 56 -6.79 -15.02 -18.85
N LEU A 57 -7.75 -15.78 -18.30
CA LEU A 57 -7.67 -17.23 -18.09
C LEU A 57 -8.78 -17.89 -18.88
N TYR A 58 -8.40 -18.70 -19.87
CA TYR A 58 -9.31 -19.41 -20.76
C TYR A 58 -8.93 -20.89 -20.82
N TRP A 59 -9.91 -21.75 -21.02
CA TRP A 59 -9.69 -23.19 -21.12
C TRP A 59 -9.69 -23.59 -22.59
N VAL A 60 -8.60 -24.21 -23.04
CA VAL A 60 -8.50 -24.80 -24.39
C VAL A 60 -8.05 -26.24 -24.22
N ASP A 61 -8.80 -27.17 -24.80
CA ASP A 61 -8.51 -28.61 -24.76
C ASP A 61 -8.28 -29.17 -23.34
N GLY A 62 -9.01 -28.65 -22.35
CA GLY A 62 -8.91 -29.07 -20.94
C GLY A 62 -7.72 -28.47 -20.17
N PHE A 63 -6.88 -27.66 -20.82
CA PHE A 63 -5.76 -26.96 -20.17
C PHE A 63 -6.08 -25.47 -19.95
N PRO A 64 -5.75 -24.90 -18.77
CA PRO A 64 -5.90 -23.48 -18.52
C PRO A 64 -4.76 -22.72 -19.19
N ILE A 65 -5.09 -21.78 -20.09
CA ILE A 65 -4.13 -20.90 -20.75
C ILE A 65 -4.28 -19.49 -20.19
N LEU A 66 -3.15 -18.90 -19.80
CA LEU A 66 -3.06 -17.54 -19.28
C LEU A 66 -2.56 -16.58 -20.37
N LYS A 67 -3.34 -15.55 -20.70
CA LYS A 67 -2.99 -14.50 -21.66
C LYS A 67 -2.84 -13.16 -20.95
N LEU A 68 -1.60 -12.80 -20.67
CA LEU A 68 -1.23 -11.51 -20.09
C LEU A 68 -0.87 -10.53 -21.20
N ARG A 69 -1.50 -9.35 -21.24
CA ARG A 69 -1.17 -8.29 -22.20
C ARG A 69 -0.46 -7.14 -21.50
N GLY A 70 0.75 -6.83 -21.95
CA GLY A 70 1.52 -5.67 -21.50
C GLY A 70 1.19 -4.37 -22.22
N GLU A 71 0.36 -4.41 -23.28
CA GLU A 71 0.02 -3.26 -24.14
C GLU A 71 -0.49 -2.05 -23.34
N ASN A 72 -1.29 -2.28 -22.29
CA ASN A 72 -1.81 -1.22 -21.42
C ASN A 72 -0.68 -0.44 -20.73
N TYR A 73 0.40 -1.12 -20.30
CA TYR A 73 1.54 -0.49 -19.65
C TYR A 73 2.42 0.28 -20.64
N LEU A 74 2.59 -0.26 -21.86
CA LEU A 74 3.29 0.45 -22.93
C LEU A 74 2.55 1.73 -23.32
N PHE A 75 1.21 1.67 -23.39
CA PHE A 75 0.38 2.85 -23.64
C PHE A 75 0.59 3.93 -22.56
N LEU A 76 0.54 3.55 -21.28
CA LEU A 76 0.77 4.47 -20.15
C LEU A 76 2.16 5.12 -20.18
N ALA A 77 3.19 4.37 -20.58
CA ALA A 77 4.56 4.87 -20.65
C ALA A 77 4.83 5.70 -21.93
N GLY A 78 4.12 5.44 -23.02
CA GLY A 78 4.30 6.12 -24.29
C GLY A 78 3.50 7.41 -24.44
N ASP A 79 2.39 7.56 -23.70
CA ASP A 79 1.54 8.73 -23.78
C ASP A 79 2.01 9.84 -22.83
N SER A 80 2.35 10.99 -23.42
CA SER A 80 2.87 12.15 -22.71
C SER A 80 1.91 12.70 -21.65
N ILE A 81 0.59 12.55 -21.81
CA ILE A 81 -0.39 13.03 -20.83
C ILE A 81 -0.23 12.27 -19.51
N TYR A 82 -0.11 10.94 -19.58
CA TYR A 82 0.04 10.09 -18.39
C TYR A 82 1.39 10.29 -17.72
N VAL A 83 2.48 10.36 -18.50
CA VAL A 83 3.83 10.58 -17.97
C VAL A 83 3.93 11.96 -17.30
N ASN A 84 3.41 13.01 -17.94
CA ASN A 84 3.42 14.36 -17.38
C ASN A 84 2.58 14.47 -16.11
N ALA A 85 1.40 13.83 -16.08
CA ALA A 85 0.57 13.76 -14.87
C ALA A 85 1.32 13.07 -13.73
N TYR A 86 1.94 11.91 -13.99
CA TYR A 86 2.71 11.16 -12.99
C TYR A 86 3.88 11.97 -12.43
N LEU A 87 4.69 12.58 -13.30
CA LEU A 87 5.83 13.41 -12.89
C LEU A 87 5.39 14.65 -12.11
N SER A 88 4.28 15.27 -12.51
CA SER A 88 3.73 16.43 -11.80
C SER A 88 3.25 16.05 -10.41
N SER A 89 2.52 14.93 -10.27
CA SER A 89 2.10 14.41 -8.97
C SER A 89 3.30 14.08 -8.07
N LEU A 90 4.33 13.43 -8.63
CA LEU A 90 5.55 13.10 -7.89
C LEU A 90 6.27 14.37 -7.42
N LYS A 91 6.41 15.38 -8.30
CA LYS A 91 6.99 16.68 -7.95
C LYS A 91 6.23 17.35 -6.82
N ILE A 92 4.90 17.40 -6.91
CA ILE A 92 4.05 18.00 -5.87
C ILE A 92 4.21 17.24 -4.54
N ALA A 93 4.17 15.91 -4.56
CA ALA A 93 4.32 15.09 -3.35
C ALA A 93 5.67 15.32 -2.67
N ILE A 94 6.76 15.34 -3.44
CA ILE A 94 8.11 15.57 -2.90
C ILE A 94 8.23 16.98 -2.33
N VAL A 95 7.84 18.01 -3.10
CA VAL A 95 7.92 19.40 -2.65
C VAL A 95 7.07 19.62 -1.40
N SER A 96 5.83 19.11 -1.39
CA SER A 96 4.96 19.19 -0.22
C SER A 96 5.56 18.48 0.99
N THR A 97 6.08 17.26 0.82
CA THR A 97 6.72 16.52 1.91
C THR A 97 7.91 17.29 2.49
N LEU A 98 8.77 17.83 1.63
CA LEU A 98 9.93 18.60 2.06
C LEU A 98 9.54 19.89 2.78
N LEU A 99 8.54 20.62 2.28
CA LEU A 99 8.04 21.82 2.95
C LEU A 99 7.38 21.49 4.30
N CYS A 100 6.57 20.43 4.34
CA CYS A 100 5.96 19.95 5.58
C CYS A 100 7.01 19.54 6.61
N LEU A 101 8.10 18.90 6.19
CA LEU A 101 9.21 18.58 7.08
C LEU A 101 9.98 19.83 7.50
N ALA A 102 10.29 20.73 6.56
CA ALA A 102 11.04 21.95 6.82
C ALA A 102 10.35 22.86 7.83
N ILE A 103 9.01 22.87 7.87
CA ILE A 103 8.21 23.68 8.80
C ILE A 103 7.80 22.86 10.03
N GLY A 104 7.27 21.66 9.82
CA GLY A 104 6.74 20.81 10.88
C GLY A 104 7.80 20.28 11.83
N TYR A 105 9.00 19.95 11.34
CA TYR A 105 10.10 19.47 12.18
C TYR A 105 10.60 20.53 13.19
N PRO A 106 10.97 21.76 12.78
CA PRO A 106 11.40 22.77 13.76
C PRO A 106 10.29 23.17 14.72
N MET A 107 9.03 23.20 14.26
CA MET A 107 7.87 23.45 15.12
C MET A 107 7.74 22.36 16.19
N ALA A 108 7.76 21.08 15.81
CA ALA A 108 7.70 19.96 16.74
C ALA A 108 8.89 19.96 17.71
N TYR A 109 10.09 20.31 17.21
CA TYR A 109 11.29 20.44 18.04
C TYR A 109 11.16 21.55 19.08
N ALA A 110 10.62 22.72 18.71
CA ALA A 110 10.37 23.82 19.65
C ALA A 110 9.38 23.39 20.74
N ILE A 111 8.26 22.76 20.36
CA ILE A 111 7.24 22.27 21.30
C ILE A 111 7.83 21.23 22.27
N SER A 112 8.70 20.33 21.79
CA SER A 112 9.32 19.29 22.62
C SER A 112 10.18 19.85 23.76
N ARG A 113 10.71 21.08 23.59
CA ARG A 113 11.55 21.77 24.59
C ARG A 113 10.78 22.69 25.54
N MET A 114 9.47 22.85 25.36
CA MET A 114 8.64 23.71 26.20
C MET A 114 8.30 23.06 27.56
N SER A 115 8.00 23.90 28.55
CA SER A 115 7.50 23.44 29.86
C SER A 115 6.13 22.73 29.69
N PRO A 116 5.75 21.82 30.60
CA PRO A 116 4.56 20.98 30.40
C PRO A 116 3.26 21.76 30.15
N ALA A 117 3.08 22.91 30.82
CA ALA A 117 1.89 23.74 30.66
C ALA A 117 1.82 24.41 29.27
N THR A 118 2.92 25.00 28.78
CA THR A 118 2.95 25.68 27.48
C THR A 118 2.95 24.70 26.31
N ARG A 119 3.55 23.52 26.48
CA ARG A 119 3.51 22.44 25.51
C ARG A 119 2.08 21.99 25.20
N ASN A 120 1.26 21.77 26.23
CA ASN A 120 -0.12 21.34 26.06
C ASN A 120 -0.94 22.39 25.31
N ILE A 121 -0.74 23.68 25.61
CA ILE A 121 -1.40 24.78 24.89
C ILE A 121 -0.94 24.83 23.44
N ALA A 122 0.37 24.69 23.17
CA ALA A 122 0.92 24.70 21.81
C ALA A 122 0.41 23.52 20.96
N LEU A 123 0.32 22.32 21.55
CA LEU A 123 -0.27 21.15 20.88
C LEU A 123 -1.75 21.36 20.56
N LEU A 124 -2.52 21.94 21.50
CA LEU A 124 -3.93 22.27 21.27
C LEU A 124 -4.09 23.26 20.11
N LEU A 125 -3.27 24.33 20.07
CA LEU A 125 -3.28 25.32 18.98
C LEU A 125 -3.00 24.73 17.59
N VAL A 126 -2.21 23.65 17.51
CA VAL A 126 -1.89 22.99 16.22
C VAL A 126 -3.01 22.04 15.78
N ILE A 127 -3.70 21.40 16.73
CA ILE A 127 -4.73 20.38 16.45
C ILE A 127 -6.11 21.02 16.24
N LEU A 128 -6.39 22.14 16.89
CA LEU A 128 -7.68 22.82 16.81
C LEU A 128 -7.78 23.50 15.42
N PRO A 129 -8.74 23.11 14.58
CA PRO A 129 -8.86 23.59 13.20
C PRO A 129 -9.20 25.08 13.11
#